data_AF-W2Z657-F1
#
_entry.id   AF-W2Z657-F1
#
_cell.length_a   1.000
_cell.length_b   1.000
_cell.length_c   1.000
_cell.angle_alpha   90.00
_cell.angle_beta   90.00
_cell.angle_gamma   90.00
#
_symmetry.space_group_name_H-M   'P 1'
#
loop_
_entity.id
_entity.type
_entity.pdbx_description
1 polymer ?
#
loop_
_entity_poly.entity_id
_entity_poly.type
_entity_poly.pdbx_seq_one_letter_code
_entity_poly.pdbx_strand_id
1 'polypeptide(L)'
;RVDAVILTIVSPSGEESTLYHGGDGGELKKPLALAEGEYITVMEAHAGKQKGHTRVKYIKFTTNKGNFIEGGTRTDKIGTDTAKEGYQLGGFDGRSGDEVDLISAIWTSIQPVA
;
A
#
# COMPACT_ATOMS: atom_id res chain seq x y z
N ARG A 1 -2.57 12.75 -6.79
CA ARG A 1 -1.55 11.79 -7.28
C ARG A 1 -0.93 11.11 -6.08
N VAL A 2 -0.27 9.97 -6.26
CA VAL A 2 0.48 9.30 -5.20
C VAL A 2 1.95 9.26 -5.63
N ASP A 3 2.80 10.01 -4.94
CA ASP A 3 4.23 10.11 -5.26
C ASP A 3 4.98 8.86 -4.74
N ALA A 4 4.68 8.41 -3.52
CA ALA A 4 5.21 7.16 -2.96
C ALA A 4 4.25 6.46 -1.97
N VAL A 5 4.51 5.18 -1.73
CA VAL A 5 3.99 4.39 -0.61
C VAL A 5 5.14 3.82 0.19
N ILE A 6 4.97 3.79 1.52
CA ILE A 6 5.99 3.33 2.46
C ILE A 6 5.34 2.32 3.41
N LEU A 7 5.96 1.17 3.58
CA LEU A 7 5.53 0.13 4.50
C LEU A 7 6.73 -0.35 5.32
N THR A 8 6.67 -0.15 6.63
CA THR A 8 7.63 -0.74 7.56
C THR A 8 7.09 -2.08 8.03
N ILE A 9 7.88 -3.14 7.86
CA ILE A 9 7.57 -4.51 8.27
C ILE A 9 8.59 -4.99 9.29
N VAL A 10 8.16 -5.89 10.16
CA VAL A 10 9.03 -6.63 11.07
C VAL A 10 8.99 -8.10 10.67
N SER A 11 10.15 -8.68 10.39
CA SER A 11 10.26 -10.08 10.03
C SER A 11 10.02 -10.98 11.25
N PRO A 12 9.78 -12.31 11.06
CA PRO A 12 9.68 -13.24 12.18
C PRO A 12 10.93 -13.31 13.07
N SER A 13 12.11 -12.93 12.56
CA SER A 13 13.34 -12.83 13.36
C SER A 13 13.44 -11.53 14.17
N GLY A 14 12.45 -10.64 14.06
CA GLY A 14 12.42 -9.35 14.75
C GLY A 14 13.18 -8.24 14.01
N GLU A 15 13.61 -8.47 12.77
CA GLU A 15 14.32 -7.48 11.98
C GLU A 15 13.33 -6.53 11.30
N GLU A 16 13.55 -5.23 11.45
CA GLU A 16 12.75 -4.21 10.79
C GLU A 16 13.26 -3.94 9.37
N SER A 17 12.35 -3.79 8.42
CA SER A 17 12.64 -3.38 7.05
C SER A 17 11.61 -2.36 6.58
N THR A 18 12.08 -1.28 5.95
CA THR A 18 11.20 -0.28 5.33
C THR A 18 11.19 -0.47 3.83
N LEU A 19 10.02 -0.80 3.30
CA LEU A 19 9.75 -0.90 1.87
C LEU A 19 9.29 0.47 1.37
N TYR A 20 9.92 0.95 0.30
CA TYR A 20 9.61 2.23 -0.33
C TYR A 20 9.35 2.01 -1.82
N HIS A 21 8.21 2.50 -2.32
CA HIS A 21 7.85 2.40 -3.73
C HIS A 21 7.30 3.73 -4.23
N GLY A 22 8.07 4.40 -5.10
CA GLY A 22 7.73 5.74 -5.61
C GLY A 22 8.93 6.66 -5.69
N GLY A 23 8.67 7.96 -5.80
CA GLY A 23 9.67 9.02 -5.79
C GLY A 23 9.51 9.98 -4.61
N ASP A 24 10.45 10.90 -4.44
CA ASP A 24 10.59 11.73 -3.23
C ASP A 24 9.70 12.99 -3.23
N GLY A 25 8.68 13.01 -4.08
CA GLY A 25 7.72 14.09 -4.19
C GLY A 25 6.61 14.03 -3.15
N GLY A 26 5.80 15.11 -3.11
CA GLY A 26 4.60 15.16 -2.27
C GLY A 26 4.90 15.41 -0.79
N GLU A 27 3.84 15.40 0.02
CA GLU A 27 3.93 15.53 1.48
C GLU A 27 3.69 14.17 2.12
N LEU A 28 4.63 13.76 2.98
CA LEU A 28 4.49 12.52 3.74
C LEU A 28 3.35 12.64 4.75
N LYS A 29 2.39 11.72 4.68
CA LYS A 29 1.35 11.60 5.71
C LYS A 29 1.91 11.01 6.99
N LYS A 30 1.32 11.39 8.13
CA LYS A 30 1.59 10.72 9.40
C LYS A 30 1.32 9.20 9.24
N PRO A 31 2.31 8.34 9.51
CA PRO A 31 2.11 6.90 9.40
C PRO A 31 0.98 6.39 10.30
N LEU A 32 0.23 5.41 9.80
CA LEU A 32 -0.72 4.65 10.61
C LEU A 32 0.07 3.59 11.39
N ALA A 33 0.30 3.84 12.68
CA ALA A 33 0.85 2.84 13.58
C ALA A 33 -0.21 1.76 13.84
N LEU A 34 0.13 0.51 13.57
CA LEU A 34 -0.75 -0.63 13.78
C LEU A 34 -0.71 -1.09 15.23
N ALA A 35 -1.86 -1.29 15.85
CA ALA A 35 -1.94 -1.86 17.19
C ALA A 35 -1.61 -3.36 17.18
N GLU A 36 -1.42 -3.96 18.35
CA GLU A 36 -1.23 -5.41 18.48
C GLU A 36 -2.38 -6.18 17.81
N GLY A 37 -2.06 -7.15 16.95
CA GLY A 37 -3.03 -7.93 16.17
C GLY A 37 -3.74 -7.16 15.06
N GLU A 38 -3.29 -5.95 14.72
CA GLU A 38 -3.77 -5.17 13.59
C GLU A 38 -2.87 -5.34 12.36
N TYR A 39 -3.50 -5.60 11.21
CA TYR A 39 -2.80 -5.80 9.94
C TYR A 39 -3.67 -5.33 8.77
N ILE A 40 -3.01 -4.97 7.67
CA ILE A 40 -3.66 -4.47 6.46
C ILE A 40 -4.25 -5.64 5.66
N THR A 41 -5.53 -5.53 5.30
CA THR A 41 -6.30 -6.57 4.60
C THR A 41 -6.89 -6.10 3.27
N VAL A 42 -6.98 -4.79 3.04
CA VAL A 42 -7.57 -4.24 1.81
C VAL A 42 -6.67 -3.15 1.24
N MET A 43 -6.45 -3.20 -0.07
CA MET A 43 -5.87 -2.12 -0.85
C MET A 43 -6.89 -1.63 -1.89
N GLU A 44 -7.17 -0.34 -1.90
CA GLU A 44 -7.97 0.35 -2.91
C GLU A 44 -7.07 1.35 -3.62
N ALA A 45 -7.04 1.33 -4.95
CA ALA A 45 -6.21 2.20 -5.77
C ALA A 45 -7.05 2.78 -6.91
N HIS A 46 -6.90 4.08 -7.17
CA HIS A 46 -7.59 4.74 -8.27
C HIS A 46 -6.59 5.17 -9.33
N ALA A 47 -6.86 4.82 -10.59
CA ALA A 47 -6.03 5.17 -11.72
C ALA A 47 -6.51 6.47 -12.40
N GLY A 48 -5.59 7.21 -13.01
CA GLY A 48 -5.96 8.35 -13.84
C GLY A 48 -4.87 8.71 -14.83
N LYS A 49 -5.21 9.53 -15.84
CA LYS A 49 -4.24 10.02 -16.82
C LYS A 49 -3.51 11.26 -16.30
N GLN A 50 -2.22 11.34 -16.55
CA GLN A 50 -1.38 12.51 -16.34
C GLN A 50 -0.37 12.61 -17.48
N LYS A 51 -0.38 13.73 -18.22
CA LYS A 51 0.52 13.95 -19.37
C LYS A 51 0.59 12.75 -20.35
N GLY A 52 -0.55 12.11 -20.61
CA GLY A 52 -0.63 10.95 -21.52
C GLY A 52 -0.37 9.58 -20.89
N HIS A 53 0.14 9.50 -19.65
CA HIS A 53 0.42 8.23 -18.96
C HIS A 53 -0.64 7.91 -17.89
N THR A 54 -0.91 6.62 -17.69
CA THR A 54 -1.72 6.15 -16.56
C THR A 54 -0.84 6.12 -15.31
N ARG A 55 -1.36 6.67 -14.20
CA ARG A 55 -0.69 6.75 -12.89
C ARG A 55 -1.67 6.40 -11.77
N VAL A 56 -1.15 6.02 -10.61
CA VAL A 56 -1.95 5.89 -9.38
C VAL A 56 -2.24 7.29 -8.85
N LYS A 57 -3.53 7.65 -8.83
CA LYS A 57 -3.98 8.99 -8.41
C LYS A 57 -4.35 9.04 -6.94
N TYR A 58 -4.83 7.93 -6.41
CA TYR A 58 -5.24 7.73 -5.04
C TYR A 58 -4.95 6.31 -4.60
N ILE A 59 -4.67 6.15 -3.31
CA ILE A 59 -4.54 4.86 -2.67
C ILE A 59 -5.13 4.89 -1.26
N LYS A 60 -5.68 3.76 -0.82
CA LYS A 60 -6.16 3.54 0.54
C LYS A 60 -5.84 2.11 0.98
N PHE A 61 -5.33 2.01 2.21
CA PHE A 61 -5.14 0.73 2.90
C PHE A 61 -6.09 0.67 4.08
N THR A 62 -6.80 -0.45 4.24
CA THR A 62 -7.71 -0.69 5.38
C THR A 62 -7.25 -1.90 6.17
N THR A 63 -7.32 -1.83 7.49
CA THR A 63 -6.91 -2.88 8.41
C THR A 63 -8.07 -3.80 8.78
N ASN A 64 -7.75 -4.98 9.32
CA ASN A 64 -8.73 -5.89 9.92
C ASN A 64 -9.54 -5.27 11.07
N LYS A 65 -9.06 -4.18 11.67
CA LYS A 65 -9.78 -3.42 12.72
C LYS A 65 -10.57 -2.22 12.19
N GLY A 66 -10.61 -2.02 10.87
CA GLY A 66 -11.35 -0.93 10.24
C GLY A 66 -10.65 0.43 10.23
N ASN A 67 -9.41 0.51 10.74
CA ASN A 67 -8.59 1.70 10.57
C ASN A 67 -8.08 1.77 9.12
N PHE A 68 -7.73 2.98 8.67
CA PHE A 68 -7.22 3.16 7.33
C PHE A 68 -6.23 4.32 7.22
N ILE A 69 -5.41 4.27 6.18
CA ILE A 69 -4.62 5.40 5.68
C ILE A 69 -4.89 5.54 4.20
N GLU A 70 -5.12 6.77 3.75
CA GLU A 70 -5.36 7.08 2.33
C GLU A 70 -4.53 8.28 1.89
N GLY A 71 -4.25 8.39 0.60
CA GLY A 71 -3.46 9.47 0.01
C GLY A 71 -3.85 9.74 -1.44
N GLY A 72 -3.60 10.95 -1.90
CA GLY A 72 -3.88 11.36 -3.28
C GLY A 72 -5.30 11.87 -3.53
N THR A 73 -5.77 11.71 -4.77
CA THR A 73 -7.02 12.31 -5.30
C THR A 73 -7.84 11.23 -5.99
N ARG A 74 -9.07 11.01 -5.50
CA ARG A 74 -9.97 9.99 -6.05
C ARG A 74 -10.29 10.26 -7.52
N THR A 75 -10.40 9.19 -8.28
CA THR A 75 -10.93 9.18 -9.65
C THR A 75 -12.05 8.13 -9.79
N ASP A 76 -12.65 8.04 -10.97
CA ASP A 76 -13.68 7.09 -11.36
C ASP A 76 -13.15 5.69 -11.70
N LYS A 77 -11.84 5.52 -11.91
CA LYS A 77 -11.22 4.23 -12.24
C LYS A 77 -10.65 3.57 -11.00
N ILE A 78 -11.44 2.70 -10.38
CA ILE A 78 -11.16 2.09 -9.08
C ILE A 78 -10.74 0.63 -9.26
N GLY A 79 -9.70 0.21 -8.55
CA GLY A 79 -9.36 -1.19 -8.31
C GLY A 79 -9.27 -1.44 -6.81
N THR A 80 -9.77 -2.59 -6.37
CA THR A 80 -9.71 -3.03 -4.98
C THR A 80 -9.22 -4.45 -4.94
N ASP A 81 -8.30 -4.74 -4.03
CA ASP A 81 -7.81 -6.08 -3.75
C ASP A 81 -7.90 -6.35 -2.25
N THR A 82 -8.26 -7.59 -1.89
CA THR A 82 -8.53 -8.00 -0.51
C THR A 82 -7.77 -9.27 -0.20
N ALA A 83 -7.03 -9.26 0.90
CA ALA A 83 -6.34 -10.42 1.43
C ALA A 83 -7.32 -11.55 1.71
N LYS A 84 -6.91 -12.78 1.40
CA LYS A 84 -7.62 -13.97 1.88
C LYS A 84 -7.51 -14.08 3.40
N GLU A 85 -8.41 -14.83 4.02
CA GLU A 85 -8.31 -15.15 5.44
C GLU A 85 -6.93 -15.74 5.77
N GLY A 86 -6.30 -15.25 6.85
CA GLY A 86 -4.95 -15.65 7.25
C GLY A 86 -3.81 -14.92 6.54
N TYR A 87 -4.10 -13.95 5.66
CA TYR A 87 -3.09 -13.16 4.95
C TYR A 87 -3.12 -11.68 5.35
N GLN A 88 -1.97 -11.03 5.18
CA GLN A 88 -1.76 -9.59 5.40
C GLN A 88 -0.91 -8.98 4.29
N LEU A 89 -0.90 -7.65 4.18
CA LEU A 89 0.01 -6.95 3.27
C LEU A 89 1.46 -7.22 3.69
N GLY A 90 2.24 -7.81 2.78
CA GLY A 90 3.68 -8.06 2.96
C GLY A 90 4.57 -7.13 2.14
N GLY A 91 4.01 -6.41 1.18
CA GLY A 91 4.77 -5.50 0.32
C GLY A 91 3.99 -5.11 -0.94
N PHE A 92 4.71 -4.53 -1.89
CA PHE A 92 4.17 -4.02 -3.14
C PHE A 92 4.96 -4.57 -4.33
N ASP A 93 4.27 -4.82 -5.43
CA ASP A 93 4.90 -5.01 -6.75
C ASP A 93 4.31 -3.99 -7.73
N GLY A 94 5.12 -3.52 -8.67
CA GLY A 94 4.64 -2.60 -9.69
C GLY A 94 5.75 -1.76 -10.30
N ARG A 95 5.37 -0.57 -10.77
CA ARG A 95 6.27 0.32 -11.50
C ARG A 95 6.19 1.72 -10.93
N SER A 96 7.34 2.39 -10.85
CA SER A 96 7.48 3.74 -10.30
C SER A 96 8.55 4.53 -11.04
N GLY A 97 8.49 5.85 -10.85
CA GLY A 97 9.52 6.82 -11.20
C GLY A 97 9.43 7.94 -10.16
N ASP A 98 9.23 9.19 -10.61
CA ASP A 98 8.90 10.30 -9.71
C ASP A 98 7.56 10.08 -8.95
N GLU A 99 6.70 9.20 -9.45
CA GLU A 99 5.39 8.87 -8.89
C GLU A 99 5.17 7.34 -8.91
N VAL A 100 4.12 6.87 -8.22
CA VAL A 100 3.64 5.49 -8.35
C VAL A 100 2.84 5.35 -9.65
N ASP A 101 3.38 4.59 -10.60
CA ASP A 101 2.74 4.39 -11.91
C ASP A 101 1.72 3.25 -11.87
N LEU A 102 2.12 2.14 -11.27
CA LEU A 102 1.38 0.90 -11.12
C LEU A 102 1.72 0.29 -9.76
N ILE A 103 0.71 -0.29 -9.12
CA ILE A 103 0.89 -0.96 -7.83
C ILE A 103 -0.07 -2.14 -7.71
N SER A 104 0.44 -3.21 -7.13
CA SER A 104 -0.28 -4.40 -6.69
C SER A 104 0.15 -4.74 -5.27
N ALA A 105 -0.75 -5.35 -4.51
CA ALA A 105 -0.45 -5.80 -3.16
C ALA A 105 0.18 -7.18 -3.21
N ILE A 106 1.27 -7.38 -2.47
CA ILE A 106 1.79 -8.71 -2.17
C ILE A 106 1.14 -9.14 -0.86
N TRP A 107 0.27 -10.15 -0.91
CA TRP A 107 -0.35 -10.74 0.27
C TRP A 107 0.51 -11.90 0.79
N THR A 108 0.91 -11.83 2.05
CA THR A 108 1.71 -12.87 2.72
C THR A 108 0.91 -13.53 3.85
N SER A 109 1.19 -14.81 4.11
CA SER A 109 0.58 -15.53 5.22
C SER A 109 1.02 -14.92 6.55
N ILE A 110 0.08 -14.75 7.48
CA ILE A 110 0.36 -14.29 8.85
C ILE A 110 1.10 -15.40 9.61
N GLN A 111 0.71 -16.66 9.40
CA GLN A 111 1.46 -17.79 9.93
C GLN A 111 2.61 -18.15 8.98
N PRO A 112 3.82 -18.40 9.50
CA PRO A 112 4.91 -18.94 8.69
C PRO A 112 4.46 -20.21 7.97
N VAL A 113 4.70 -20.28 6.67
CA VAL A 113 4.46 -21.50 5.90
C VAL A 113 5.58 -22.48 6.26
N ALA A 114 5.19 -23.70 6.64
CA ALA A 114 6.11 -24.77 7.04
C ALA A 114 6.96 -25.27 5.87
#